data_AF-A0A7C2JT95-F1
#
_entry.id   AF-A0A7C2JT95-F1
#
_cell.length_a   1.000
_cell.length_b   1.000
_cell.length_c   1.000
_cell.angle_alpha   90.00
_cell.angle_beta   90.00
_cell.angle_gamma   90.00
#
_symmetry.space_group_name_H-M   'P 1'
#
loop_
_entity.id
_entity.type
_entity.pdbx_description
1 polymer ?
#
loop_
_entity_poly.entity_id
_entity_poly.type
_entity_poly.pdbx_seq_one_letter_code
_entity_poly.pdbx_strand_id
1 'polypeptide(L)'
;MEAAALKCLPPTYRLDGMKLPDDIRKRFVRYGRQGGKARALRMNAERRREIAQRAASSRWIRARFGASSFAELGLPGGEIVDAGLAHLADGTVSPESFAVSLAAPRLRREGVPLPAHSVHTDPEDRLYALLSTTAGDLAHARYAAYLDQMTSFADACGLVKRRRIGRAK
;
A
#
# COMPACT_ATOMS: atom_id res chain seq x y z
N MET A 1 2.90 4.46 44.71
CA MET A 1 1.88 3.58 45.32
C MET A 1 0.59 3.68 44.52
N GLU A 2 0.56 3.09 43.31
CA GLU A 2 -0.63 3.19 42.42
C GLU A 2 -0.75 1.96 41.49
N ALA A 3 0.00 0.89 41.78
CA ALA A 3 0.07 -0.31 40.94
C ALA A 3 -0.72 -1.52 41.48
N ALA A 4 -1.41 -1.36 42.63
CA ALA A 4 -2.11 -2.47 43.30
C ALA A 4 -3.60 -2.57 42.91
N ALA A 5 -4.21 -1.51 42.37
CA ALA A 5 -5.66 -1.45 42.16
C ALA A 5 -6.17 -2.29 40.97
N LEU A 6 -5.33 -2.59 39.97
CA LEU A 6 -5.76 -3.36 38.79
C LEU A 6 -5.86 -4.88 39.03
N LYS A 7 -5.26 -5.41 40.11
CA LYS A 7 -5.27 -6.85 40.44
C LYS A 7 -6.52 -7.31 41.19
N CYS A 8 -7.35 -6.36 41.66
CA CYS A 8 -8.56 -6.64 42.44
C CYS A 8 -9.86 -6.60 41.62
N LEU A 9 -9.78 -6.40 40.30
CA LEU A 9 -10.97 -6.56 39.45
C LEU A 9 -11.35 -8.04 39.35
N PRO A 10 -12.64 -8.39 39.55
CA PRO A 10 -13.10 -9.77 39.40
C PRO A 10 -12.76 -10.29 37.98
N PRO A 11 -12.48 -11.60 37.83
CA PRO A 11 -11.94 -12.20 36.60
C PRO A 11 -12.83 -12.02 35.35
N THR A 12 -14.04 -11.49 35.51
CA THR A 12 -15.00 -11.19 34.44
C THR A 12 -14.61 -10.01 33.55
N TYR A 13 -13.57 -9.25 33.89
CA TYR A 13 -13.10 -8.10 33.09
C TYR A 13 -11.80 -8.36 32.31
N ARG A 14 -11.35 -9.62 32.22
CA ARG A 14 -10.31 -10.03 31.29
C ARG A 14 -10.97 -10.34 29.94
N LEU A 15 -11.10 -9.35 29.07
CA LEU A 15 -11.74 -9.48 27.74
C LEU A 15 -10.87 -10.24 26.71
N ASP A 16 -10.00 -11.13 27.17
CA ASP A 16 -9.30 -12.06 26.28
C ASP A 16 -10.17 -13.31 26.11
N GLY A 17 -10.75 -13.48 24.91
CA GLY A 17 -11.35 -14.74 24.49
C GLY A 17 -12.87 -14.88 24.63
N MET A 18 -13.61 -13.88 25.14
CA MET A 18 -15.08 -13.93 25.08
C MET A 18 -15.58 -13.72 23.64
N LYS A 19 -16.04 -14.81 23.01
CA LYS A 19 -16.79 -14.73 21.75
C LYS A 19 -18.13 -14.06 22.03
N LEU A 20 -18.42 -12.96 21.32
CA LEU A 20 -19.73 -12.32 21.42
C LEU A 20 -20.86 -13.34 21.13
N PRO A 21 -21.96 -13.29 21.88
CA PRO A 21 -23.17 -14.05 21.57
C PRO A 21 -23.58 -13.89 20.10
N ASP A 22 -24.08 -14.96 19.50
CA ASP A 22 -24.32 -15.04 18.05
C ASP A 22 -25.34 -14.02 17.55
N ASP A 23 -26.36 -13.70 18.36
CA ASP A 23 -27.36 -12.68 18.10
C ASP A 23 -26.75 -11.27 18.04
N ILE A 24 -25.84 -10.96 18.97
CA ILE A 24 -25.10 -9.69 19.00
C ILE A 24 -24.15 -9.60 17.80
N ARG A 25 -23.43 -10.69 17.48
CA ARG A 25 -22.55 -10.75 16.30
C ARG A 25 -23.36 -10.54 15.02
N LYS A 26 -24.51 -11.20 14.88
CA LYS A 26 -25.43 -11.01 13.74
C LYS A 26 -25.91 -9.56 13.65
N ARG A 27 -26.20 -8.92 14.79
CA ARG A 27 -26.59 -7.51 14.85
C ARG A 27 -25.47 -6.58 14.37
N PHE A 28 -24.23 -6.78 14.82
CA PHE A 28 -23.06 -6.03 14.32
C PHE A 28 -22.80 -6.24 12.83
N VAL A 29 -22.92 -7.48 12.32
CA VAL A 29 -22.81 -7.75 10.88
C VAL A 29 -23.90 -7.01 10.09
N ARG A 30 -25.14 -6.99 10.60
CA ARG A 30 -26.25 -6.25 9.98
C ARG A 30 -25.97 -4.74 9.96
N TYR A 31 -25.54 -4.16 11.07
CA TYR A 31 -25.21 -2.73 11.14
C TYR A 31 -24.00 -2.39 10.26
N GLY A 32 -22.97 -3.24 10.23
CA GLY A 32 -21.83 -3.09 9.32
C GLY A 32 -22.25 -3.11 7.85
N ARG A 33 -23.16 -4.01 7.46
CA ARG A 33 -23.73 -4.05 6.11
C ARG A 33 -24.55 -2.79 5.79
N GLN A 34 -25.39 -2.33 6.72
CA GLN A 34 -26.18 -1.10 6.55
C GLN A 34 -25.29 0.13 6.42
N GLY A 35 -24.31 0.29 7.30
CA GLY A 35 -23.33 1.37 7.25
C GLY A 35 -22.47 1.31 5.99
N GLY A 36 -22.07 0.11 5.56
CA GLY A 36 -21.36 -0.11 4.30
C GLY A 36 -22.19 0.30 3.08
N LYS A 37 -23.48 -0.08 3.03
CA LYS A 37 -24.42 0.36 1.98
C LYS A 37 -24.60 1.87 1.98
N ALA A 38 -24.80 2.49 3.14
CA ALA A 38 -24.94 3.94 3.27
C ALA A 38 -23.68 4.69 2.81
N ARG A 39 -22.50 4.19 3.17
CA ARG A 39 -21.21 4.73 2.70
C ARG A 39 -21.05 4.55 1.19
N ALA A 40 -21.41 3.38 0.65
CA ALA A 40 -21.37 3.14 -0.79
C ALA A 40 -22.28 4.09 -1.56
N LEU A 41 -23.50 4.36 -1.08
CA LEU A 41 -24.43 5.31 -1.71
C LEU A 41 -23.87 6.74 -1.79
N ARG A 42 -23.07 7.15 -0.82
CA ARG A 42 -22.44 8.48 -0.78
C ARG A 42 -21.14 8.59 -1.60
N MET A 43 -20.66 7.49 -2.15
CA MET A 43 -19.32 7.40 -2.71
C MET A 43 -19.35 7.39 -4.24
N ASN A 44 -18.62 8.31 -4.86
CA ASN A 44 -18.40 8.35 -6.31
C ASN A 44 -17.69 7.05 -6.78
N ALA A 45 -17.91 6.66 -8.03
CA ALA A 45 -17.25 5.54 -8.68
C ALA A 45 -15.72 5.65 -8.64
N GLU A 46 -15.18 6.86 -8.80
CA GLU A 46 -13.75 7.14 -8.70
C GLU A 46 -13.19 6.76 -7.32
N ARG A 47 -13.76 7.33 -6.25
CA ARG A 47 -13.39 7.00 -4.86
C ARG A 47 -13.49 5.51 -4.52
N ARG A 48 -14.44 4.78 -5.12
CA ARG A 48 -14.53 3.31 -4.97
C ARG A 48 -13.34 2.60 -5.61
N ARG A 49 -12.87 3.05 -6.78
CA ARG A 49 -11.70 2.51 -7.47
C ARG A 49 -10.43 2.76 -6.66
N GLU A 50 -10.24 3.96 -6.13
CA GLU A 50 -9.09 4.33 -5.28
C GLU A 50 -8.95 3.36 -4.09
N ILE A 51 -10.05 3.17 -3.34
CA ILE A 51 -10.11 2.26 -2.19
C ILE A 51 -9.84 0.82 -2.62
N ALA A 52 -10.44 0.38 -3.73
CA ALA A 52 -10.22 -0.97 -4.24
C ALA A 52 -8.76 -1.20 -4.65
N GLN A 53 -8.12 -0.21 -5.29
CA GLN A 53 -6.73 -0.28 -5.71
C GLN A 53 -5.78 -0.34 -4.51
N ARG A 54 -5.94 0.55 -3.52
CA ARG A 54 -5.15 0.51 -2.28
C ARG A 54 -5.29 -0.83 -1.56
N ALA A 55 -6.52 -1.37 -1.49
CA ALA A 55 -6.79 -2.67 -0.90
C ALA A 55 -6.17 -3.82 -1.69
N ALA A 56 -6.20 -3.77 -3.03
CA ALA A 56 -5.60 -4.77 -3.90
C ALA A 56 -4.08 -4.84 -3.71
N SER A 57 -3.38 -3.69 -3.73
CA SER A 57 -1.94 -3.61 -3.49
C SER A 57 -1.58 -4.17 -2.11
N SER A 58 -2.27 -3.72 -1.06
CA SER A 58 -2.01 -4.17 0.32
C SER A 58 -2.21 -5.68 0.48
N ARG A 59 -3.31 -6.22 -0.07
CA ARG A 59 -3.60 -7.67 -0.02
C ARG A 59 -2.57 -8.47 -0.79
N TRP A 60 -2.13 -7.96 -1.94
CA TRP A 60 -1.11 -8.62 -2.75
C TRP A 60 0.24 -8.64 -2.04
N ILE A 61 0.69 -7.53 -1.45
CA ILE A 61 1.95 -7.46 -0.69
C ILE A 61 1.89 -8.47 0.46
N ARG A 62 0.79 -8.50 1.22
CA ARG A 62 0.61 -9.45 2.32
C ARG A 62 0.61 -10.90 1.83
N ALA A 63 -0.16 -11.22 0.79
CA ALA A 63 -0.24 -12.58 0.28
C ALA A 63 1.12 -13.07 -0.25
N ARG A 64 1.88 -12.18 -0.89
CA ARG A 64 3.13 -12.54 -1.55
C ARG A 64 4.34 -12.50 -0.64
N PHE A 65 4.42 -11.50 0.23
CA PHE A 65 5.58 -11.20 1.05
C PHE A 65 5.32 -11.36 2.55
N GLY A 66 4.08 -11.57 2.99
CA GLY A 66 3.76 -11.67 4.42
C GLY A 66 3.99 -10.37 5.20
N ALA A 67 4.21 -9.25 4.49
CA ALA A 67 4.40 -7.92 5.06
C ALA A 67 3.22 -7.02 4.71
N SER A 68 3.10 -5.90 5.40
CA SER A 68 2.08 -4.88 5.13
C SER A 68 2.48 -3.91 4.02
N SER A 69 3.79 -3.70 3.82
CA SER A 69 4.34 -2.79 2.81
C SER A 69 5.72 -3.27 2.31
N PHE A 70 6.28 -2.63 1.27
CA PHE A 70 7.64 -2.93 0.83
C PHE A 70 8.72 -2.32 1.73
N ALA A 71 8.46 -1.16 2.33
CA ALA A 71 9.34 -0.57 3.33
C ALA A 71 9.56 -1.49 4.54
N GLU A 72 8.51 -2.18 5.02
CA GLU A 72 8.63 -3.17 6.11
C GLU A 72 9.55 -4.35 5.73
N LEU A 73 9.61 -4.71 4.44
CA LEU A 73 10.51 -5.75 3.94
C LEU A 73 11.98 -5.28 3.84
N GLY A 74 12.24 -3.98 4.02
CA GLY A 74 13.57 -3.39 3.86
C GLY A 74 14.09 -3.46 2.42
N LEU A 75 13.19 -3.46 1.42
CA LEU A 75 13.61 -3.40 0.02
C LEU A 75 14.13 -1.99 -0.31
N PRO A 76 15.25 -1.86 -1.02
CA PRO A 76 15.73 -0.55 -1.47
C PRO A 76 14.67 0.12 -2.34
N GLY A 77 14.34 1.38 -2.06
CA GLY A 77 13.28 2.12 -2.75
C GLY A 77 11.86 1.66 -2.43
N GLY A 78 11.68 0.79 -1.42
CA GLY A 78 10.37 0.26 -1.03
C GLY A 78 9.40 1.34 -0.56
N GLU A 79 9.90 2.34 0.17
CA GLU A 79 9.15 3.51 0.61
C GLU A 79 8.65 4.36 -0.56
N ILE A 80 9.47 4.52 -1.61
CA ILE A 80 9.09 5.25 -2.82
C ILE A 80 7.98 4.49 -3.56
N VAL A 81 8.08 3.17 -3.67
CA VAL A 81 7.05 2.36 -4.32
C VAL A 81 5.76 2.33 -3.52
N ASP A 82 5.84 2.20 -2.19
CA ASP A 82 4.67 2.25 -1.30
C ASP A 82 3.94 3.59 -1.44
N ALA A 83 4.67 4.72 -1.41
CA ALA A 83 4.13 6.06 -1.59
C ALA A 83 3.55 6.26 -3.00
N GLY A 84 4.27 5.85 -4.04
CA GLY A 84 3.81 5.97 -5.42
C GLY A 84 2.55 5.16 -5.70
N LEU A 85 2.44 3.94 -5.17
CA LEU A 85 1.22 3.12 -5.27
C LEU A 85 0.03 3.78 -4.56
N ALA A 86 0.27 4.40 -3.40
CA ALA A 86 -0.75 5.15 -2.67
C ALA A 86 -1.20 6.38 -3.47
N HIS A 87 -0.27 7.17 -4.00
CA HIS A 87 -0.56 8.35 -4.80
C HIS A 87 -1.28 7.99 -6.11
N LEU A 88 -0.88 6.93 -6.81
CA LEU A 88 -1.59 6.44 -8.01
C LEU A 88 -3.00 5.97 -7.67
N ALA A 89 -3.18 5.30 -6.53
CA ALA A 89 -4.50 4.91 -6.07
C ALA A 89 -5.37 6.14 -5.76
N ASP A 90 -4.79 7.22 -5.23
CA ASP A 90 -5.49 8.46 -4.89
C ASP A 90 -5.55 9.47 -6.07
N GLY A 91 -5.11 9.10 -7.28
CA GLY A 91 -5.04 9.99 -8.43
C GLY A 91 -4.08 11.19 -8.27
N THR A 92 -3.21 11.13 -7.26
CA THR A 92 -2.32 12.22 -6.86
C THR A 92 -1.07 12.25 -7.75
N VAL A 93 -0.74 13.45 -8.23
CA VAL A 93 0.49 13.71 -8.99
C VAL A 93 1.63 14.00 -8.03
N SER A 94 2.70 13.21 -8.13
CA SER A 94 3.87 13.29 -7.26
C SER A 94 5.09 12.70 -7.96
N PRO A 95 6.32 13.01 -7.50
CA PRO A 95 7.51 12.35 -8.03
C PRO A 95 7.45 10.82 -7.91
N GLU A 96 6.93 10.31 -6.79
CA GLU A 96 6.83 8.87 -6.51
C GLU A 96 5.79 8.19 -7.41
N SER A 97 4.64 8.83 -7.67
CA SER A 97 3.61 8.29 -8.59
C SER A 97 4.11 8.26 -10.04
N PHE A 98 4.90 9.25 -10.46
CA PHE A 98 5.55 9.22 -11.77
C PHE A 98 6.66 8.17 -11.84
N ALA A 99 7.50 8.04 -10.81
CA ALA A 99 8.54 7.01 -10.76
C ALA A 99 7.95 5.60 -10.86
N VAL A 100 6.87 5.31 -10.12
CA VAL A 100 6.15 4.03 -10.21
C VAL A 100 5.48 3.85 -11.58
N SER A 101 4.96 4.93 -12.17
CA SER A 101 4.38 4.90 -13.53
C SER A 101 5.43 4.57 -14.59
N LEU A 102 6.61 5.20 -14.51
CA LEU A 102 7.75 4.97 -15.40
C LEU A 102 8.26 3.52 -15.27
N ALA A 103 8.38 3.02 -14.03
CA ALA A 103 8.81 1.65 -13.75
C ALA A 103 7.72 0.59 -13.97
N ALA A 104 6.48 0.97 -14.33
CA ALA A 104 5.34 0.08 -14.39
C ALA A 104 5.54 -1.19 -15.23
N PRO A 105 6.18 -1.15 -16.42
CA PRO A 105 6.43 -2.36 -17.20
C PRO A 105 7.25 -3.41 -16.43
N ARG A 106 8.29 -2.98 -15.70
CA ARG A 106 9.16 -3.87 -14.92
C ARG A 106 8.47 -4.34 -13.64
N LEU A 107 7.80 -3.45 -12.92
CA LEU A 107 7.04 -3.79 -11.71
C LEU A 107 5.94 -4.82 -11.99
N ARG A 108 5.25 -4.70 -13.14
CA ARG A 108 4.27 -5.69 -13.61
C ARG A 108 4.89 -7.07 -13.88
N ARG A 109 6.09 -7.13 -14.47
CA ARG A 109 6.83 -8.40 -14.65
C ARG A 109 7.16 -9.08 -13.33
N GLU A 110 7.45 -8.29 -12.29
CA GLU A 110 7.66 -8.83 -10.94
C GLU A 110 6.35 -9.22 -10.23
N GLY A 111 5.21 -8.80 -10.78
CA GLY A 111 3.87 -9.19 -10.38
C GLY A 111 3.13 -8.13 -9.57
N VAL A 112 3.70 -6.93 -9.40
CA VAL A 112 3.09 -5.83 -8.63
C VAL A 112 1.77 -5.41 -9.31
N PRO A 113 0.64 -5.30 -8.57
CA PRO A 113 -0.66 -4.98 -9.15
C PRO A 113 -0.76 -3.48 -9.48
N LEU A 114 -0.45 -3.14 -10.74
CA LEU A 114 -0.53 -1.79 -11.28
C LEU A 114 -1.61 -1.69 -12.36
N PRO A 115 -2.82 -1.19 -12.05
CA PRO A 115 -3.89 -1.01 -13.03
C PRO A 115 -3.48 -0.06 -14.14
N ALA A 116 -3.74 -0.43 -15.39
CA ALA A 116 -3.34 0.35 -16.57
C ALA A 116 -3.87 1.79 -16.55
N HIS A 117 -5.10 1.99 -16.07
CA HIS A 117 -5.76 3.30 -16.02
C HIS A 117 -5.21 4.26 -14.96
N SER A 118 -4.45 3.76 -13.98
CA SER A 118 -3.89 4.59 -12.91
C SER A 118 -2.50 5.15 -13.23
N VAL A 119 -1.81 4.53 -14.20
CA VAL A 119 -0.46 4.95 -14.62
C VAL A 119 -0.54 6.23 -15.43
N HIS A 120 0.30 7.21 -15.10
CA HIS A 120 0.34 8.48 -15.80
C HIS A 120 0.87 8.33 -17.24
N THR A 121 0.34 9.15 -18.15
CA THR A 121 0.92 9.35 -19.49
C THR A 121 2.18 10.19 -19.40
N ASP A 122 3.15 9.90 -20.26
CA ASP A 122 4.46 10.58 -20.36
C ASP A 122 5.14 10.81 -19.00
N PRO A 123 5.28 9.76 -18.15
CA PRO A 123 5.69 9.93 -16.77
C PRO A 123 7.14 10.44 -16.64
N GLU A 124 8.00 10.17 -17.63
CA GLU A 124 9.39 10.62 -17.64
C GLU A 124 9.50 12.15 -17.74
N ASP A 125 8.95 12.74 -18.80
CA ASP A 125 8.96 14.18 -19.04
C ASP A 125 8.29 14.94 -17.88
N ARG A 126 7.16 14.41 -17.39
CA ARG A 126 6.42 15.02 -16.29
C ARG A 126 7.15 14.92 -14.96
N LEU A 127 7.84 13.81 -14.68
CA LEU A 127 8.69 13.69 -13.51
C LEU A 127 9.83 14.72 -13.57
N TYR A 128 10.51 14.79 -14.70
CA TYR A 128 11.63 15.72 -14.88
C TYR A 128 11.18 17.18 -14.76
N ALA A 129 10.05 17.56 -15.36
CA ALA A 129 9.48 18.89 -15.23
C ALA A 129 9.12 19.24 -13.77
N LEU A 130 8.51 18.29 -13.04
CA LEU A 130 8.16 18.47 -11.62
C LEU A 130 9.41 18.64 -10.74
N LEU A 131 10.45 17.84 -10.99
CA LEU A 131 11.72 17.94 -10.28
C LEU A 131 12.47 19.23 -10.64
N SER A 132 12.43 19.65 -11.90
CA SER A 132 13.02 20.92 -12.36
C SER A 132 12.40 22.11 -11.63
N THR A 133 11.09 22.09 -11.46
CA THR A 133 10.35 23.14 -10.76
C THR A 133 10.63 23.16 -9.25
N THR A 134 10.80 21.99 -8.63
CA THR A 134 10.91 21.87 -7.17
C THR A 134 12.34 21.84 -6.64
N ALA A 135 13.30 21.39 -7.44
CA ALA A 135 14.69 21.17 -7.03
C ALA A 135 15.73 21.96 -7.85
N GLY A 136 15.31 22.68 -8.88
CA GLY A 136 16.20 23.51 -9.71
C GLY A 136 17.39 22.71 -10.26
N ASP A 137 18.61 23.19 -9.97
CA ASP A 137 19.86 22.58 -10.45
C ASP A 137 20.06 21.12 -9.99
N LEU A 138 19.37 20.68 -8.93
CA LEU A 138 19.42 19.30 -8.44
C LEU A 138 18.42 18.36 -9.13
N ALA A 139 17.61 18.86 -10.07
CA ALA A 139 16.56 18.07 -10.70
C ALA A 139 17.10 16.82 -11.39
N HIS A 140 18.20 16.94 -12.13
CA HIS A 140 18.83 15.81 -12.81
C HIS A 140 19.34 14.76 -11.81
N ALA A 141 20.00 15.19 -10.73
CA ALA A 141 20.50 14.27 -9.70
C ALA A 141 19.34 13.54 -8.98
N ARG A 142 18.25 14.25 -8.66
CA ARG A 142 17.06 13.63 -8.06
C ARG A 142 16.37 12.68 -9.01
N TYR A 143 16.28 13.03 -10.29
CA TYR A 143 15.73 12.18 -11.34
C TYR A 143 16.51 10.86 -11.44
N ALA A 144 17.83 10.94 -11.55
CA ALA A 144 18.71 9.77 -11.59
C ALA A 144 18.54 8.90 -10.32
N ALA A 145 18.47 9.52 -9.14
CA ALA A 145 18.25 8.80 -7.89
C ALA A 145 16.91 8.04 -7.88
N TYR A 146 15.82 8.62 -8.43
CA TYR A 146 14.56 7.91 -8.58
C TYR A 146 14.69 6.69 -9.50
N LEU A 147 15.38 6.81 -10.64
CA LEU A 147 15.60 5.69 -11.56
C LEU A 147 16.41 4.55 -10.91
N ASP A 148 17.47 4.90 -10.20
CA ASP A 148 18.33 3.95 -9.51
C ASP A 148 17.57 3.20 -8.41
N GLN A 149 16.78 3.93 -7.61
CA GLN A 149 15.93 3.33 -6.58
C GLN A 149 14.87 2.40 -7.18
N MET A 150 14.22 2.77 -8.29
CA MET A 150 13.25 1.89 -8.96
C MET A 150 13.90 0.64 -9.56
N THR A 151 15.11 0.77 -10.11
CA THR A 151 15.88 -0.36 -10.61
C THR A 151 16.28 -1.32 -9.50
N SER A 152 16.88 -0.77 -8.44
CA SER A 152 17.29 -1.52 -7.24
C SER A 152 16.11 -2.24 -6.58
N PHE A 153 14.99 -1.54 -6.44
CA PHE A 153 13.73 -2.11 -5.96
C PHE A 153 13.29 -3.32 -6.79
N ALA A 154 13.23 -3.15 -8.12
CA ALA A 154 12.74 -4.21 -9.00
C ALA A 154 13.62 -5.46 -8.93
N ASP A 155 14.94 -5.29 -8.85
CA ASP A 155 15.88 -6.41 -8.70
C ASP A 155 15.72 -7.10 -7.34
N ALA A 156 15.62 -6.33 -6.26
CA ALA A 156 15.38 -6.87 -4.93
C ALA A 156 14.05 -7.63 -4.85
N CYS A 157 12.98 -7.08 -5.43
CA CYS A 157 11.66 -7.71 -5.51
C CYS A 157 11.72 -9.04 -6.28
N GLY A 158 12.41 -9.06 -7.43
CA GLY A 158 12.63 -10.28 -8.22
C GLY A 158 13.44 -11.35 -7.47
N LEU A 159 14.44 -10.95 -6.68
CA LEU A 159 15.23 -11.87 -5.84
C LEU A 159 14.39 -12.48 -4.72
N VAL A 160 13.60 -11.69 -4.00
CA VAL A 160 12.72 -12.19 -2.94
C VAL A 160 11.67 -13.15 -3.51
N LYS A 161 11.11 -12.82 -4.68
CA LYS A 161 10.22 -13.70 -5.47
C LYS A 161 10.86 -15.06 -5.74
N ARG A 162 12.10 -15.09 -6.23
CA ARG A 162 12.83 -16.34 -6.53
C ARG A 162 13.13 -17.16 -5.27
N ARG A 163 13.62 -16.51 -4.20
CA ARG A 163 13.95 -17.19 -2.92
C ARG A 163 12.75 -17.90 -2.30
N ARG A 164 11.56 -17.28 -2.35
CA ARG A 164 10.33 -17.91 -1.83
C ARG A 164 9.87 -19.10 -2.66
N ILE A 165 9.92 -19.00 -3.99
CA ILE A 165 9.59 -20.13 -4.88
C ILE A 165 10.54 -21.30 -4.62
N GLY A 166 11.84 -21.05 -4.45
CA GLY A 166 12.82 -22.08 -4.14
C GLY A 166 12.64 -22.74 -2.76
N ARG A 167 12.05 -22.04 -1.79
CA ARG A 167 11.78 -22.58 -0.43
C ARG A 167 10.46 -23.36 -0.33
N ALA A 168 9.55 -23.20 -1.29
CA ALA A 168 8.27 -23.90 -1.35
C ALA A 168 8.34 -25.24 -2.11
N LYS A 169 9.55 -25.64 -2.54
CA LYS A 169 9.85 -26.87 -3.27
C LYS A 169 10.68 -27.80 -2.38
#